data_AF-U2YT06-F1
#
_entry.id   AF-U2YT06-F1
#
_cell.length_a   1.000
_cell.length_b   1.000
_cell.length_c   1.000
_cell.angle_alpha   90.00
_cell.angle_beta   90.00
_cell.angle_gamma   90.00
#
_symmetry.space_group_name_H-M   'P 1'
#
loop_
_entity.id
_entity.type
_entity.pdbx_description
1 polymer ?
#
loop_
_entity_poly.entity_id
_entity_poly.type
_entity_poly.pdbx_seq_one_letter_code
_entity_poly.pdbx_strand_id
1 'polypeptide(L)'
;MREQLERHPAVVATRGSPDGHYADVTVDIDPAYFGRDATSASLRVTWQPDPRFPPGTSLEDRQRTSLTSNFNIHYQESSGFDCGVHLEPNPHVEGHLHYQERMSSDAEYDYDEASIEATAPVGVLWEVRAVLADRLHDE
;
A
#
# COMPACT_ATOMS: atom_id res chain seq x y z
N MET A 1 7.43 11.23 -4.90
CA MET A 1 6.26 10.40 -4.52
C MET A 1 4.96 11.12 -4.83
N ARG A 2 4.62 12.21 -4.13
CA ARG A 2 3.40 13.00 -4.41
C ARG A 2 3.20 13.38 -5.88
N GLU A 3 4.19 14.03 -6.49
CA GLU A 3 4.10 14.41 -7.92
C GLU A 3 3.90 13.22 -8.86
N GLN A 4 4.32 12.01 -8.48
CA GLN A 4 4.14 10.81 -9.30
C GLN A 4 2.70 10.29 -9.18
N LEU A 5 2.11 10.37 -7.98
CA LEU A 5 0.69 10.06 -7.76
C LEU A 5 -0.20 11.04 -8.54
N GLU A 6 0.09 12.34 -8.46
CA GLU A 6 -0.69 13.39 -9.15
C GLU A 6 -0.66 13.28 -10.69
N ARG A 7 0.30 12.54 -11.27
CA ARG A 7 0.35 12.27 -12.71
C ARG A 7 -0.55 11.13 -13.16
N HIS A 8 -1.11 10.35 -12.24
CA HIS A 8 -1.89 9.17 -12.57
C HIS A 8 -3.34 9.54 -12.93
N PRO A 9 -3.91 9.04 -14.06
CA PRO A 9 -5.25 9.43 -14.51
C PRO A 9 -6.40 9.12 -13.55
N ALA A 10 -6.28 8.07 -12.73
CA ALA A 10 -7.31 7.72 -11.73
C ALA A 10 -7.34 8.65 -10.51
N VAL A 11 -6.39 9.57 -10.39
CA VAL A 11 -6.25 10.45 -9.23
C VAL A 11 -7.10 11.70 -9.39
N VAL A 12 -8.03 11.90 -8.46
CA VAL A 12 -8.94 13.06 -8.42
C VAL A 12 -8.34 14.19 -7.60
N ALA A 13 -7.80 13.87 -6.42
CA ALA A 13 -7.18 14.84 -5.52
C ALA A 13 -6.07 14.17 -4.70
N THR A 14 -5.08 14.94 -4.26
CA THR A 14 -3.99 14.47 -3.40
C THR A 14 -3.85 15.38 -2.18
N ARG A 15 -3.70 14.78 -1.00
CA ARG A 15 -3.51 15.45 0.30
C ARG A 15 -2.26 14.90 0.99
N GLY A 16 -1.59 15.75 1.79
CA GLY A 16 -0.34 15.40 2.47
C GLY A 16 0.92 15.80 1.70
N SER A 17 2.07 15.72 2.35
CA SER A 17 3.37 16.02 1.74
C SER A 17 4.48 15.20 2.40
N PRO A 18 5.45 14.68 1.63
CA PRO A 18 6.67 14.14 2.20
C PRO A 18 7.48 15.26 2.87
N ASP A 19 8.04 15.00 4.06
CA ASP A 19 8.95 15.91 4.76
C ASP A 19 10.42 15.43 4.74
N GLY A 20 10.69 14.31 4.05
CA GLY A 20 12.00 13.70 3.91
C GLY A 20 12.29 12.59 4.92
N HIS A 21 11.65 12.62 6.10
CA HIS A 21 11.77 11.59 7.14
C HIS A 21 10.54 10.69 7.20
N TYR A 22 9.41 11.20 6.74
CA TYR A 22 8.17 10.49 6.64
C TYR A 22 7.35 11.05 5.46
N ALA A 23 6.61 10.18 4.81
CA ALA A 23 5.56 10.60 3.88
C ALA A 23 4.24 10.00 4.35
N ASP A 24 3.20 10.82 4.36
CA ASP A 24 1.80 10.39 4.45
C ASP A 24 1.04 11.16 3.37
N VAL A 25 0.62 10.42 2.36
CA VAL A 25 -0.08 10.98 1.21
C VAL A 25 -1.36 10.18 1.02
N THR A 26 -2.48 10.88 0.99
CA THR A 26 -3.78 10.28 0.66
C THR A 26 -4.26 10.83 -0.66
N VAL A 27 -4.73 9.94 -1.52
CA VAL A 27 -5.17 10.26 -2.86
C VAL A 27 -6.60 9.79 -3.02
N ASP A 28 -7.49 10.69 -3.43
CA ASP A 28 -8.85 10.30 -3.80
C ASP A 28 -8.79 9.68 -5.20
N ILE A 29 -9.36 8.47 -5.35
CA ILE A 29 -9.31 7.64 -6.56
C ILE A 29 -10.71 7.49 -7.12
N ASP A 30 -10.86 7.55 -8.45
CA ASP A 30 -12.09 7.13 -9.13
C ASP A 30 -12.13 5.59 -9.23
N PRO A 31 -12.98 4.90 -8.45
CA PRO A 31 -13.06 3.44 -8.46
C PRO A 31 -13.45 2.86 -9.81
N ALA A 32 -14.18 3.62 -10.65
CA ALA A 32 -14.59 3.17 -11.98
C ALA A 32 -13.39 2.90 -12.90
N TYR A 33 -12.22 3.50 -12.63
CA TYR A 33 -10.98 3.21 -13.36
C TYR A 33 -10.53 1.75 -13.21
N PHE A 34 -10.89 1.12 -12.09
CA PHE A 34 -10.62 -0.28 -11.78
C PHE A 34 -11.85 -1.17 -12.01
N GLY A 35 -12.89 -0.68 -12.70
CA GLY A 35 -14.13 -1.43 -12.91
C GLY A 35 -14.98 -1.62 -11.65
N ARG A 36 -14.75 -0.81 -10.61
CA ARG A 36 -15.41 -0.93 -9.30
C ARG A 36 -16.63 0.00 -9.21
N ASP A 37 -17.69 -0.48 -8.55
CA ASP A 37 -18.98 0.23 -8.40
C ASP A 37 -19.09 1.09 -7.12
N ALA A 38 -18.02 1.19 -6.33
CA ALA A 38 -18.04 1.99 -5.10
C ALA A 38 -18.27 3.48 -5.38
N THR A 39 -18.94 4.19 -4.45
CA THR A 39 -19.20 5.64 -4.59
C THR A 39 -17.91 6.46 -4.58
N SER A 40 -16.93 6.05 -3.78
CA SER A 40 -15.63 6.72 -3.68
C SER A 40 -14.57 5.73 -3.22
N ALA A 41 -13.33 5.96 -3.63
CA ALA A 41 -12.18 5.23 -3.12
C ALA A 41 -11.01 6.17 -2.80
N SER A 42 -10.06 5.66 -2.03
CA SER A 42 -8.83 6.39 -1.73
C SER A 42 -7.63 5.46 -1.69
N LEU A 43 -6.45 5.97 -2.04
CA LEU A 43 -5.17 5.32 -1.87
C LEU A 43 -4.36 6.11 -0.83
N ARG A 44 -4.03 5.47 0.29
CA ARG A 44 -3.11 6.02 1.29
C ARG A 44 -1.73 5.42 1.11
N VAL A 45 -0.72 6.27 1.08
CA VAL A 45 0.69 5.91 0.98
C VAL A 45 1.41 6.49 2.17
N THR A 46 1.93 5.61 3.04
CA THR A 46 2.88 5.98 4.08
C THR A 46 4.26 5.46 3.73
N TRP A 47 5.29 6.23 4.05
CA TRP A 47 6.68 5.81 3.84
C TRP A 47 7.57 6.35 4.96
N GLN A 48 8.35 5.46 5.57
CA GLN A 48 9.31 5.78 6.61
C GLN A 48 10.69 5.21 6.22
N PRO A 49 11.65 6.04 5.77
CA PRO A 49 12.96 5.58 5.31
C PRO A 49 13.75 4.84 6.39
N ASP A 50 13.70 5.33 7.62
CA ASP A 50 14.44 4.84 8.78
C ASP A 50 13.47 4.39 9.88
N PRO A 51 12.86 3.20 9.75
CA PRO A 51 11.92 2.69 10.72
C PRO A 51 12.60 2.34 12.04
N ARG A 52 11.93 2.64 13.15
CA ARG A 52 12.33 2.18 14.48
C ARG A 52 11.50 0.96 14.84
N PHE A 53 12.16 -0.13 15.15
CA PHE A 53 11.51 -1.37 15.54
C PHE A 53 11.48 -1.52 17.07
N PRO A 54 10.43 -2.16 17.61
CA PRO A 54 10.47 -2.62 19.00
C PRO A 54 11.58 -3.68 19.18
N PRO A 55 12.06 -3.91 20.41
CA PRO A 55 13.03 -4.97 20.69
C PRO A 55 12.54 -6.33 20.20
N GLY A 56 13.42 -7.11 19.57
CA GLY A 56 13.09 -8.43 19.02
C GLY A 56 12.53 -8.41 17.60
N THR A 57 12.36 -7.23 17.01
CA THR A 57 12.01 -7.05 15.60
C THR A 57 13.18 -6.39 14.88
N SER A 58 13.59 -6.95 13.73
CA SER A 58 14.76 -6.46 12.99
C SER A 58 14.46 -6.31 11.50
N LEU A 59 15.43 -5.78 10.75
CA LEU A 59 15.35 -5.73 9.29
C LEU A 59 15.53 -7.11 8.63
N GLU A 60 16.01 -8.12 9.35
CA GLU A 60 16.33 -9.45 8.79
C GLU A 60 15.08 -10.19 8.30
N ASP A 61 13.94 -9.95 8.94
CA ASP A 61 12.65 -10.55 8.56
C ASP A 61 12.02 -9.87 7.34
N ARG A 62 12.73 -8.95 6.67
CA ARG A 62 12.32 -8.37 5.39
C ARG A 62 12.68 -9.30 4.25
N GLN A 63 11.96 -10.42 4.21
CA GLN A 63 12.02 -11.34 3.09
C GLN A 63 11.34 -10.74 1.86
N ARG A 64 11.66 -11.26 0.67
CA ARG A 64 10.99 -10.92 -0.60
C ARG A 64 11.11 -9.44 -1.04
N THR A 65 12.03 -8.69 -0.42
CA THR A 65 12.44 -7.33 -0.83
C THR A 65 13.82 -6.99 -0.27
N SER A 66 14.52 -6.03 -0.88
CA SER A 66 15.78 -5.48 -0.35
C SER A 66 15.61 -4.13 0.37
N LEU A 67 14.37 -3.66 0.54
CA LEU A 67 14.07 -2.36 1.15
C LEU A 67 14.32 -2.38 2.66
N THR A 68 14.84 -1.28 3.20
CA THR A 68 15.01 -1.09 4.65
C THR A 68 13.95 -0.18 5.28
N SER A 69 13.07 0.41 4.47
CA SER A 69 12.05 1.39 4.87
C SER A 69 10.71 0.74 5.24
N ASN A 70 9.96 1.25 6.23
CA ASN A 70 8.56 0.83 6.40
C ASN A 70 7.68 1.57 5.39
N PHE A 71 6.67 0.90 4.84
CA PHE A 71 5.65 1.56 4.03
C PHE A 71 4.33 0.81 4.12
N ASN A 72 3.23 1.54 4.02
CA ASN A 72 1.90 0.98 3.81
C ASN A 72 1.28 1.68 2.61
N ILE A 73 0.86 0.92 1.59
CA ILE A 73 0.15 1.44 0.42
C ILE A 73 -1.18 0.72 0.34
N HIS A 74 -2.26 1.43 0.68
CA HIS A 74 -3.58 0.84 0.94
C HIS A 74 -4.66 1.55 0.12
N TYR A 75 -5.44 0.79 -0.62
CA TYR A 75 -6.63 1.19 -1.35
C TYR A 75 -7.88 0.84 -0.54
N GLN A 76 -8.76 1.82 -0.32
CA GLN A 76 -9.98 1.66 0.46
C GLN A 76 -11.18 2.23 -0.28
N GLU A 77 -12.29 1.49 -0.29
CA GLU A 77 -13.57 1.89 -0.87
C GLU A 77 -14.60 2.29 0.19
N SER A 78 -15.55 3.15 -0.17
CA SER A 78 -16.68 3.52 0.70
C SER A 78 -17.61 2.34 1.01
N SER A 79 -17.59 1.28 0.20
CA SER A 79 -18.33 0.03 0.42
C SER A 79 -17.76 -0.80 1.58
N GLY A 80 -16.55 -0.50 2.04
CA GLY A 80 -15.83 -1.23 3.07
C GLY A 80 -14.78 -2.21 2.55
N PHE A 81 -14.67 -2.39 1.23
CA PHE A 81 -13.54 -3.10 0.63
C PHE A 81 -12.23 -2.33 0.91
N ASP A 82 -11.18 -3.06 1.27
CA ASP A 82 -9.90 -2.49 1.69
C ASP A 82 -8.78 -3.47 1.33
N CYS A 83 -7.75 -3.03 0.62
CA CYS A 83 -6.62 -3.89 0.26
C CYS A 83 -5.31 -3.11 0.08
N GLY A 84 -4.18 -3.75 0.35
CA GLY A 84 -2.90 -3.04 0.29
C GLY A 84 -1.68 -3.92 0.43
N VAL A 85 -0.54 -3.34 0.08
CA VAL A 85 0.79 -3.95 0.32
C VAL A 85 1.49 -3.18 1.42
N HIS A 86 1.96 -3.93 2.41
CA HIS A 86 2.57 -3.42 3.62
C HIS A 86 3.98 -4.00 3.77
N LEU A 87 4.89 -3.17 4.28
CA LEU A 87 6.22 -3.58 4.71
C LEU A 87 6.40 -3.12 6.15
N GLU A 88 5.85 -3.93 7.05
CA GLU A 88 5.87 -3.70 8.49
C GLU A 88 5.83 -5.05 9.25
N PRO A 89 6.26 -5.06 10.53
CA PRO A 89 6.18 -6.26 11.36
C PRO A 89 4.74 -6.74 11.48
N ASN A 90 4.51 -8.01 11.17
CA ASN A 90 3.19 -8.64 11.22
C ASN A 90 3.32 -10.10 11.70
N PRO A 91 2.29 -10.66 12.35
CA PRO A 91 2.27 -12.06 12.78
C PRO A 91 1.60 -13.02 11.77
N HIS A 92 1.17 -12.53 10.61
CA HIS A 92 0.22 -13.23 9.74
C HIS A 92 0.89 -14.03 8.64
N VAL A 93 1.98 -13.53 8.07
CA VAL A 93 2.79 -14.22 7.06
C VAL A 93 4.26 -14.24 7.46
N GLU A 94 5.05 -15.11 6.81
CA GLU A 94 6.48 -15.18 7.08
C GLU A 94 7.20 -13.92 6.57
N GLY A 95 7.70 -13.11 7.48
CA GLY A 95 8.43 -11.88 7.15
C GLY A 95 7.51 -10.66 7.00
N HIS A 96 8.12 -9.50 6.81
CA HIS A 96 7.44 -8.21 6.95
C HIS A 96 6.65 -7.74 5.72
N LEU A 97 7.04 -8.20 4.53
CA LEU A 97 6.36 -7.83 3.29
C LEU A 97 5.12 -8.69 3.09
N HIS A 98 3.96 -8.06 3.02
CA HIS A 98 2.69 -8.76 2.87
C HIS A 98 1.66 -7.95 2.09
N TYR A 99 0.74 -8.66 1.47
CA TYR A 99 -0.52 -8.11 0.99
C TYR A 99 -1.61 -8.43 2.03
N GLN A 100 -2.58 -7.53 2.17
CA GLN A 100 -3.77 -7.80 2.95
C GLN A 100 -5.01 -7.26 2.25
N GLU A 101 -6.14 -7.91 2.45
CA GLU A 101 -7.44 -7.47 1.93
C GLU A 101 -8.59 -7.82 2.88
N ARG A 102 -9.69 -7.07 2.78
CA ARG A 102 -10.98 -7.43 3.35
C ARG A 102 -12.09 -6.98 2.41
N MET A 103 -13.13 -7.80 2.35
CA MET A 103 -14.26 -7.58 1.44
C MET A 103 -15.26 -6.54 1.92
N SER A 104 -15.35 -6.33 3.23
CA SER A 104 -16.25 -5.35 3.84
C SER A 104 -15.72 -4.91 5.20
N SER A 105 -16.31 -3.85 5.77
CA SER A 105 -15.88 -3.32 7.07
C SER A 105 -16.00 -4.31 8.22
N ASP A 106 -16.91 -5.28 8.09
CA ASP A 106 -17.20 -6.30 9.12
C ASP A 106 -16.43 -7.60 8.89
N ALA A 107 -15.72 -7.73 7.76
CA ALA A 107 -14.88 -8.88 7.47
C ALA A 107 -13.52 -8.77 8.17
N GLU A 108 -12.95 -9.91 8.52
CA GLU A 108 -11.55 -10.00 8.90
C GLU A 108 -10.65 -9.78 7.68
N TYR A 109 -9.39 -9.40 7.93
CA TYR A 109 -8.41 -9.33 6.87
C TYR A 109 -7.90 -10.72 6.53
N ASP A 110 -7.85 -11.00 5.24
CA ASP A 110 -7.04 -12.06 4.66
C ASP A 110 -5.64 -11.51 4.34
N TYR A 111 -4.63 -12.37 4.43
CA TYR A 111 -3.22 -12.00 4.28
C TYR A 111 -2.53 -12.95 3.31
N ASP A 112 -1.77 -12.38 2.38
CA ASP A 112 -0.99 -13.11 1.40
C ASP A 112 0.45 -12.63 1.36
N GLU A 113 1.33 -13.49 0.85
CA GLU A 113 2.70 -13.11 0.52
C GLU A 113 2.71 -12.11 -0.65
N ALA A 114 3.57 -11.09 -0.54
CA ALA A 114 3.88 -10.16 -1.62
C ALA A 114 5.40 -10.15 -1.90
N SER A 115 5.79 -9.74 -3.11
CA SER A 115 7.18 -9.52 -3.49
C SER A 115 7.36 -8.16 -4.14
N ILE A 116 8.42 -7.45 -3.78
CA ILE A 116 8.75 -6.13 -4.34
C ILE A 116 10.25 -6.10 -4.67
N GLU A 117 10.56 -5.89 -5.95
CA GLU A 117 11.93 -5.82 -6.46
C GLU A 117 12.48 -4.39 -6.40
N ALA A 118 11.60 -3.39 -6.47
CA ALA A 118 11.97 -2.00 -6.40
C ALA A 118 12.73 -1.65 -5.12
N THR A 119 13.84 -0.92 -5.29
CA THR A 119 14.72 -0.49 -4.21
C THR A 119 14.49 0.96 -3.78
N ALA A 120 13.56 1.66 -4.43
CA ALA A 120 13.28 3.07 -4.20
C ALA A 120 11.76 3.33 -4.14
N PRO A 121 11.30 4.31 -3.33
CA PRO A 121 9.88 4.53 -3.06
C PRO A 121 8.99 4.68 -4.30
N VAL A 122 9.51 5.32 -5.36
CA VAL A 122 8.74 5.49 -6.60
C VAL A 122 8.58 4.16 -7.34
N GLY A 123 9.60 3.30 -7.36
CA GLY A 123 9.48 1.97 -7.94
C GLY A 123 8.48 1.11 -7.18
N VAL A 124 8.51 1.16 -5.85
CA VAL A 124 7.56 0.44 -4.98
C VAL A 124 6.13 0.85 -5.30
N LEU A 125 5.88 2.16 -5.46
CA LEU A 125 4.55 2.66 -5.82
C LEU A 125 4.06 2.06 -7.16
N TRP A 126 4.95 1.91 -8.15
CA TRP A 126 4.57 1.32 -9.44
C TRP A 126 4.28 -0.18 -9.35
N GLU A 127 5.09 -0.92 -8.61
CA GLU A 127 4.89 -2.36 -8.41
C GLU A 127 3.62 -2.64 -7.60
N VAL A 128 3.40 -1.92 -6.49
CA VAL A 128 2.17 -2.07 -5.69
C VAL A 128 0.94 -1.69 -6.52
N ARG A 129 1.02 -0.65 -7.35
CA ARG A 129 -0.07 -0.34 -8.28
C ARG A 129 -0.38 -1.51 -9.23
N ALA A 130 0.62 -2.24 -9.70
CA ALA A 130 0.41 -3.42 -10.54
C ALA A 130 -0.28 -4.54 -9.76
N VAL A 131 0.14 -4.80 -8.51
CA VAL A 131 -0.52 -5.75 -7.60
C VAL A 131 -1.99 -5.38 -7.38
N LEU A 132 -2.27 -4.11 -7.07
CA LEU A 132 -3.64 -3.63 -6.87
C LEU A 132 -4.48 -3.73 -8.14
N ALA A 133 -3.92 -3.41 -9.31
CA ALA A 133 -4.65 -3.51 -10.57
C ALA A 133 -5.02 -4.96 -10.93
N ASP A 134 -4.16 -5.93 -10.58
CA ASP A 134 -4.43 -7.36 -10.74
C ASP A 134 -5.57 -7.80 -9.82
N ARG A 135 -5.45 -7.50 -8.52
CA ARG A 135 -6.44 -7.86 -7.49
C ARG A 135 -7.80 -7.20 -7.69
N LEU A 136 -7.84 -5.94 -8.10
CA LEU A 136 -9.08 -5.19 -8.27
C LEU A 136 -9.84 -5.53 -9.56
N HIS A 137 -9.16 -6.12 -10.56
CA HIS A 137 -9.77 -6.51 -11.83
C HIS A 137 -10.24 -7.98 -11.86
N ASP A 138 -9.76 -8.83 -10.95
CA ASP A 138 -10.10 -10.25 -10.88
C ASP A 138 -11.42 -10.55 -10.13
N GLU A 139 -12.18 -9.51 -9.73
CA GLU A 139 -13.53 -9.62 -9.14
C GLU A 139 -14.68 -9.38 -10.14
#